data_AF-A0A3M7A152-F1
#
_entry.id   AF-A0A3M7A152-F1
#
_cell.length_a   1.000
_cell.length_b   1.000
_cell.length_c   1.000
_cell.angle_alpha   90.00
_cell.angle_beta   90.00
_cell.angle_gamma   90.00
#
_symmetry.space_group_name_H-M   'P 1'
#
loop_
_entity.id
_entity.type
_entity.pdbx_description
1 polymer ?
#
loop_
_entity_poly.entity_id
_entity_poly.type
_entity_poly.pdbx_seq_one_letter_code
_entity_poly.pdbx_strand_id
1 'polypeptide(L)'
;MPSPSRRNIFLLFALALVAGILYVSTSSSNTPSTADLRQALTPSTKSSTSLAQTQNVADVDQATLSGHTIMPKLGNATAKAELGRSAWKLFHTIMARYPDAPSKDEQTALKSYIHLFVRLYPCGACAEHFHLIVDKFPPQ
;
A
#
# COMPACT_ATOMS: atom_id res chain seq x y z
N MET A 1 14.14 -49.32 -30.89
CA MET A 1 13.77 -47.92 -30.61
C MET A 1 15.02 -47.19 -30.16
N PRO A 2 15.57 -46.23 -30.93
CA PRO A 2 16.84 -45.58 -30.56
C PRO A 2 16.60 -44.60 -29.41
N SER A 3 17.40 -44.71 -28.35
CA SER A 3 17.38 -43.76 -27.23
C SER A 3 17.91 -42.41 -27.70
N PRO A 4 17.26 -41.29 -27.32
CA PRO A 4 17.73 -39.97 -27.72
C PRO A 4 19.11 -39.71 -27.07
N SER A 5 20.11 -39.45 -27.91
CA SER A 5 21.45 -39.05 -27.51
C SER A 5 21.38 -37.87 -26.53
N ARG A 6 22.19 -37.90 -25.46
CA ARG A 6 22.26 -36.82 -24.44
C ARG A 6 22.45 -35.44 -25.07
N ARG A 7 23.13 -35.36 -26.22
CA ARG A 7 23.31 -34.12 -27.00
C ARG A 7 21.98 -33.56 -27.53
N ASN A 8 21.05 -34.42 -27.94
CA ASN A 8 19.73 -34.01 -28.40
C ASN A 8 18.86 -33.51 -27.24
N ILE A 9 19.03 -34.07 -26.04
CA ILE A 9 18.31 -33.62 -24.83
C ILE A 9 18.77 -32.21 -24.44
N PHE A 10 20.08 -31.95 -24.41
CA PHE A 10 20.58 -30.60 -24.12
C PHE A 10 20.15 -29.56 -25.17
N LEU A 11 20.11 -29.93 -26.46
CA LEU A 11 19.61 -29.05 -27.51
C LEU A 11 18.11 -28.71 -27.34
N LEU A 12 17.30 -29.68 -26.93
CA LEU A 12 15.87 -29.45 -26.67
C LEU A 12 15.64 -28.51 -25.47
N PHE A 13 16.42 -28.66 -24.38
CA PHE A 13 16.34 -27.74 -23.24
C PHE A 13 16.81 -26.33 -23.59
N ALA A 14 17.89 -26.20 -24.37
CA ALA A 14 18.38 -24.89 -24.82
C ALA A 14 17.35 -24.18 -25.71
N LEU A 15 16.72 -24.89 -26.65
CA LEU A 15 15.66 -24.34 -27.51
C LEU A 15 14.43 -23.92 -26.71
N ALA A 16 14.02 -24.72 -25.71
CA ALA A 16 12.89 -24.38 -24.85
C ALA A 16 13.16 -23.13 -23.99
N LEU A 17 14.38 -22.97 -23.46
CA LEU A 17 14.77 -21.77 -22.72
C LEU A 17 14.77 -20.51 -23.59
N VAL A 18 15.34 -20.59 -24.80
CA VAL A 18 15.34 -19.46 -25.74
C VAL A 18 13.93 -19.09 -26.17
N ALA A 19 13.08 -20.08 -26.45
CA ALA A 19 11.67 -19.84 -26.77
C ALA A 19 10.89 -19.20 -25.60
N GLY A 20 11.17 -19.63 -24.36
CA GLY A 20 10.56 -19.04 -23.16
C GLY A 20 10.96 -17.57 -22.95
N ILE A 21 12.24 -17.23 -23.16
CA ILE A 21 12.74 -15.85 -23.05
C ILE A 21 12.11 -14.96 -24.12
N LEU A 22 12.01 -15.44 -25.36
CA LEU A 22 11.34 -14.71 -26.45
C LEU A 22 9.85 -14.51 -26.16
N TYR A 23 9.15 -15.53 -25.64
CA TYR A 23 7.74 -15.45 -25.30
C TYR A 23 7.46 -14.38 -24.22
N VAL A 24 8.26 -14.36 -23.15
CA VAL A 24 8.13 -13.36 -22.08
C VAL A 24 8.36 -11.95 -22.62
N SER A 25 9.35 -11.79 -23.50
CA SER A 25 9.67 -10.50 -24.13
C SER A 25 8.55 -9.98 -25.04
N THR A 26 7.84 -10.87 -25.76
CA THR A 26 6.65 -10.48 -26.52
C THR A 26 5.42 -10.19 -25.66
N SER A 27 5.27 -10.87 -24.51
CA SER A 27 4.10 -10.70 -23.64
C SER A 27 4.09 -9.38 -22.84
N SER A 28 5.26 -8.73 -22.71
CA SER A 28 5.41 -7.51 -21.90
C SER A 28 5.21 -6.20 -22.67
N SER A 29 4.60 -6.22 -23.86
CA SER A 29 4.28 -5.00 -24.62
C SER A 29 2.86 -4.49 -24.35
N ASN A 30 2.56 -4.14 -23.10
CA ASN A 30 1.45 -3.23 -22.80
C ASN A 30 1.98 -1.79 -22.90
N THR A 31 2.14 -1.30 -24.13
CA THR A 31 2.30 0.14 -24.37
C THR A 31 0.92 0.81 -24.27
N PRO A 32 0.73 1.83 -23.41
CA PRO A 32 -0.52 2.57 -23.38
C PRO A 32 -0.78 3.22 -24.74
N SER A 33 -1.94 2.95 -25.33
CA SER A 33 -2.34 3.57 -26.59
C SER A 33 -2.55 5.07 -26.36
N THR A 34 -2.01 5.90 -27.24
CA THR A 34 -2.23 7.36 -27.25
C THR A 34 -3.70 7.74 -27.47
N ALA A 35 -4.57 6.77 -27.79
CA ALA A 35 -6.01 6.94 -27.82
C ALA A 35 -6.63 7.18 -26.43
N ASP A 36 -6.06 6.61 -25.35
CA ASP A 36 -6.59 6.79 -23.99
C ASP A 36 -6.33 8.21 -23.43
N LEU A 37 -5.33 8.92 -23.95
CA LEU A 37 -5.05 10.31 -23.58
C LEU A 37 -6.03 11.33 -24.19
N ARG A 38 -6.79 10.96 -25.23
CA ARG A 38 -7.84 11.84 -25.80
C ARG A 38 -9.18 11.73 -25.08
N GLN A 39 -9.48 10.59 -24.46
CA GLN A 39 -10.73 10.41 -23.72
C GLN A 39 -10.77 11.27 -22.44
N ALA A 40 -9.61 11.57 -21.85
CA ALA A 40 -9.49 12.39 -20.64
C ALA A 40 -9.75 13.90 -20.86
N LEU A 41 -9.93 14.37 -22.10
CA LEU A 41 -10.09 15.81 -22.42
C LEU A 41 -11.47 16.17 -22.97
N THR A 42 -12.48 15.29 -22.87
CA THR A 42 -13.85 15.60 -23.31
C THR A 42 -14.74 15.98 -22.12
N PRO A 43 -15.20 17.25 -22.01
CA PRO A 43 -16.17 17.64 -21.00
C PRO A 43 -17.56 17.20 -21.46
N SER A 44 -18.05 16.07 -20.92
CA SER A 44 -19.44 15.66 -21.13
C SER A 44 -20.33 16.39 -20.12
N THR A 45 -20.92 17.48 -20.57
CA THR A 45 -22.04 18.16 -19.93
C THR A 45 -23.30 17.31 -20.10
N LYS A 46 -23.87 16.78 -19.02
CA LYS A 46 -25.34 16.69 -18.78
C LYS A 46 -25.70 16.07 -17.43
N SER A 47 -26.64 16.75 -16.77
CA SER A 47 -27.50 16.34 -15.64
C SER A 47 -27.03 16.67 -14.22
N SER A 48 -27.23 17.94 -13.89
CA SER A 48 -27.43 18.55 -12.58
C SER A 48 -28.46 17.81 -11.69
N THR A 49 -28.08 17.52 -10.43
CA THR A 49 -28.81 17.87 -9.19
C THR A 49 -27.92 17.54 -7.96
N SER A 50 -27.40 18.60 -7.29
CA SER A 50 -27.01 18.69 -5.86
C SER A 50 -26.06 17.61 -5.28
N LEU A 51 -24.81 17.84 -4.85
CA LEU A 51 -24.11 18.99 -4.29
C LEU A 51 -22.66 19.02 -4.79
N ALA A 52 -22.12 20.23 -4.91
CA ALA A 52 -20.69 20.45 -5.02
C ALA A 52 -19.98 19.86 -3.80
N GLN A 53 -19.30 18.73 -3.97
CA GLN A 53 -18.23 18.35 -3.06
C GLN A 53 -16.97 18.08 -3.87
N THR A 54 -16.30 19.17 -4.22
CA THR A 54 -14.86 19.16 -4.41
C THR A 54 -14.26 18.78 -3.06
N GLN A 55 -14.08 17.48 -2.79
CA GLN A 55 -13.33 17.05 -1.63
C GLN A 55 -11.89 17.51 -1.85
N ASN A 56 -11.56 18.65 -1.26
CA ASN A 56 -10.18 19.02 -1.02
C ASN A 56 -9.58 17.87 -0.20
N VAL A 57 -8.66 17.10 -0.77
CA VAL A 57 -7.94 15.99 -0.10
C VAL A 57 -7.05 16.50 1.05
N ALA A 58 -7.14 17.79 1.38
CA ALA A 58 -6.33 18.50 2.35
C ALA A 58 -6.91 18.53 3.77
N ASP A 59 -8.14 18.08 4.01
CA ASP A 59 -8.74 18.08 5.36
C ASP A 59 -8.97 16.65 5.86
N VAL A 60 -8.04 16.15 6.66
CA VAL A 60 -8.23 14.90 7.41
C VAL A 60 -9.16 15.23 8.57
N ASP A 61 -10.46 14.99 8.38
CA ASP A 61 -11.45 15.27 9.40
C ASP A 61 -11.31 14.36 10.64
N GLN A 62 -11.88 14.82 11.76
CA GLN A 62 -11.86 14.06 13.02
C GLN A 62 -12.57 12.70 12.89
N ALA A 63 -13.57 12.59 12.02
CA ALA A 63 -14.30 11.34 11.79
C ALA A 63 -13.39 10.26 11.19
N THR A 64 -12.46 10.67 10.31
CA THR A 64 -11.46 9.79 9.70
C THR A 64 -10.44 9.30 10.73
N LEU A 65 -10.04 10.15 11.69
CA LEU A 65 -9.08 9.82 12.74
C LEU A 65 -9.65 8.91 13.85
N SER A 66 -10.94 9.04 14.16
CA SER A 66 -11.58 8.35 15.31
C SER A 66 -12.33 7.06 14.95
N GLY A 67 -12.18 6.54 13.74
CA GLY A 67 -12.90 5.33 13.33
C GLY A 67 -12.27 4.02 13.85
N HIS A 68 -13.07 2.95 13.84
CA HIS A 68 -12.70 1.58 14.24
C HIS A 68 -11.53 0.96 13.42
N THR A 69 -10.93 -0.12 13.91
CA THR A 69 -9.93 -0.90 13.15
C THR A 69 -10.52 -1.46 11.86
N ILE A 70 -9.92 -1.14 10.70
CA ILE A 70 -10.39 -1.64 9.39
C ILE A 70 -9.71 -2.99 9.02
N MET A 71 -8.57 -3.28 9.65
CA MET A 71 -7.72 -4.40 9.24
C MET A 71 -8.20 -5.75 9.77
N PRO A 72 -8.15 -6.82 8.95
CA PRO A 72 -8.57 -8.15 9.39
C PRO A 72 -7.54 -8.80 10.33
N LYS A 73 -7.91 -9.95 10.90
CA LYS A 73 -7.01 -10.76 11.72
C LYS A 73 -5.82 -11.27 10.90
N LEU A 74 -4.60 -11.04 11.40
CA LEU A 74 -3.38 -11.64 10.88
C LEU A 74 -3.04 -12.93 11.63
N GLY A 75 -3.31 -14.08 10.99
CA GLY A 75 -3.17 -15.41 11.62
C GLY A 75 -1.76 -16.00 11.63
N ASN A 76 -0.89 -15.62 10.68
CA ASN A 76 0.47 -16.15 10.61
C ASN A 76 1.36 -15.50 11.68
N ALA A 77 1.86 -16.31 12.63
CA ALA A 77 2.64 -15.82 13.76
C ALA A 77 3.99 -15.21 13.36
N THR A 78 4.69 -15.80 12.40
CA THR A 78 5.99 -15.29 11.91
C THR A 78 5.80 -13.95 11.21
N ALA A 79 4.84 -13.86 10.28
CA ALA A 79 4.51 -12.62 9.58
C ALA A 79 4.07 -11.52 10.55
N LYS A 80 3.26 -11.86 11.57
CA LYS A 80 2.86 -10.93 12.64
C LYS A 80 4.07 -10.39 13.41
N ALA A 81 5.03 -11.24 13.76
CA ALA A 81 6.23 -10.82 14.48
C ALA A 81 7.16 -9.94 13.62
N GLU A 82 7.33 -10.27 12.35
CA GLU A 82 8.09 -9.48 11.38
C GLU A 82 7.47 -8.11 11.12
N LEU A 83 6.14 -8.08 10.94
CA LEU A 83 5.38 -6.84 10.84
C LEU A 83 5.59 -5.97 12.08
N GLY A 84 5.47 -6.54 13.27
CA GLY A 84 5.68 -5.82 14.53
C GLY A 84 7.07 -5.20 14.64
N ARG A 85 8.14 -5.96 14.35
CA ARG A 85 9.51 -5.43 14.40
C ARG A 85 9.73 -4.30 13.39
N SER A 86 9.23 -4.48 12.17
CA SER A 86 9.35 -3.48 11.11
C SER A 86 8.60 -2.20 11.45
N ALA A 87 7.38 -2.34 11.98
CA ALA A 87 6.56 -1.23 12.41
C ALA A 87 7.16 -0.46 13.59
N TRP A 88 7.65 -1.16 14.61
CA TRP A 88 8.35 -0.53 15.74
C TRP A 88 9.61 0.20 15.28
N LYS A 89 10.39 -0.38 14.37
CA LYS A 89 11.56 0.28 13.80
C LYS A 89 11.16 1.58 13.09
N LEU A 90 10.11 1.57 12.28
CA LEU A 90 9.60 2.77 11.61
C LEU A 90 9.16 3.81 12.64
N PHE A 91 8.31 3.42 13.60
CA PHE A 91 7.74 4.32 14.60
C PHE A 91 8.83 5.01 15.43
N HIS A 92 9.77 4.24 16.00
CA HIS A 92 10.88 4.82 16.75
C HIS A 92 11.81 5.68 15.90
N THR A 93 11.98 5.34 14.61
CA THR A 93 12.79 6.17 13.72
C THR A 93 12.08 7.50 13.45
N ILE A 94 10.77 7.52 13.23
CA ILE A 94 9.99 8.77 13.09
C ILE A 94 10.14 9.62 14.36
N MET A 95 9.92 9.05 15.54
CA MET A 95 9.98 9.79 16.81
C MET A 95 11.39 10.31 17.12
N ALA A 96 12.43 9.55 16.81
CA ALA A 96 13.83 9.99 16.99
C ALA A 96 14.25 11.08 15.99
N ARG A 97 13.49 11.27 14.91
CA ARG A 97 13.74 12.30 13.90
C ARG A 97 12.79 13.49 13.99
N TYR A 98 11.76 13.39 14.83
CA TYR A 98 10.80 14.46 15.05
C TYR A 98 11.46 15.66 15.74
N PRO A 99 11.14 16.91 15.36
CA PRO A 99 11.80 18.10 15.91
C PRO A 99 11.54 18.29 17.41
N ASP A 100 12.52 18.84 18.14
CA ASP A 100 12.35 19.18 19.57
C ASP A 100 11.32 20.32 19.77
N ALA A 101 11.21 21.23 18.80
CA ALA A 101 10.28 22.36 18.82
C ALA A 101 9.40 22.36 17.55
N PRO A 102 8.41 21.47 17.46
CA PRO A 102 7.57 21.33 16.28
C PRO A 102 6.54 22.46 16.16
N SER A 103 6.29 22.89 14.93
CA SER A 103 5.15 23.75 14.58
C SER A 103 3.81 23.07 14.87
N LYS A 104 2.72 23.85 14.87
CA LYS A 104 1.36 23.32 15.07
C LYS A 104 0.97 22.32 13.98
N ASP A 105 1.42 22.57 12.75
CA ASP A 105 1.19 21.68 11.62
C ASP A 105 1.89 20.33 11.84
N GLU A 106 3.17 20.34 12.21
CA GLU A 106 3.93 19.10 12.48
C GLU A 106 3.34 18.29 13.65
N GLN A 107 2.88 18.97 14.71
CA GLN A 107 2.16 18.31 15.82
C GLN A 107 0.87 17.65 15.36
N THR A 108 0.11 18.36 14.51
CA THR A 108 -1.13 17.84 13.94
C THR A 108 -0.85 16.66 13.01
N ALA A 109 0.18 16.76 12.17
CA ALA A 109 0.62 15.69 11.29
C ALA A 109 1.03 14.43 12.07
N LEU A 110 1.78 14.58 13.17
CA LEU A 110 2.18 13.45 14.02
C LEU A 110 0.98 12.79 14.71
N LYS A 111 0.06 13.60 15.26
CA LYS A 111 -1.18 13.11 15.87
C LYS A 111 -2.02 12.33 14.86
N SER A 112 -2.24 12.90 13.68
CA SER A 112 -2.96 12.26 12.58
C SER A 112 -2.28 10.97 12.13
N TYR A 113 -0.95 10.97 11.98
CA TYR A 113 -0.17 9.79 11.64
C TYR A 113 -0.40 8.66 12.65
N ILE A 114 -0.35 8.94 13.96
CA ILE A 114 -0.53 7.91 14.99
C ILE A 114 -1.95 7.34 14.92
N HIS A 115 -2.99 8.19 14.86
CA HIS A 115 -4.37 7.72 14.79
C HIS A 115 -4.63 6.86 13.54
N LEU A 116 -4.14 7.30 12.37
CA LEU A 116 -4.26 6.55 11.13
C LEU A 116 -3.43 5.26 11.14
N PHE A 117 -2.24 5.29 11.73
CA PHE A 117 -1.38 4.12 11.88
C PHE A 117 -2.10 3.02 12.65
N VAL A 118 -2.75 3.35 13.76
CA VAL A 118 -3.52 2.36 14.54
C VAL A 118 -4.68 1.80 13.72
N ARG A 119 -5.48 2.68 13.07
CA ARG A 119 -6.65 2.29 12.27
C ARG A 119 -6.31 1.37 11.10
N LEU A 120 -5.13 1.56 10.51
CA LEU A 120 -4.63 0.86 9.32
C LEU A 120 -3.58 -0.21 9.64
N TYR A 121 -3.27 -0.49 10.91
CA TYR A 121 -2.21 -1.42 11.27
C TYR A 121 -2.57 -2.86 10.80
N PRO A 122 -1.75 -3.55 9.96
CA PRO A 122 -2.12 -4.81 9.28
C PRO A 122 -2.21 -6.07 10.17
N CYS A 123 -2.71 -5.92 11.38
CA CYS A 123 -3.10 -6.97 12.30
C CYS A 123 -4.28 -6.44 13.13
N GLY A 124 -5.51 -6.84 12.79
CA GLY A 124 -6.74 -6.31 13.42
C GLY A 124 -6.74 -6.38 14.94
N ALA A 125 -6.49 -7.55 15.52
CA ALA A 125 -6.40 -7.70 16.98
C ALA A 125 -5.27 -6.86 17.62
N CYS A 126 -4.19 -6.60 16.89
CA CYS A 126 -3.13 -5.72 17.37
C CYS A 126 -3.55 -4.25 17.34
N ALA A 127 -4.22 -3.84 16.25
CA ALA A 127 -4.75 -2.50 16.06
C ALA A 127 -5.81 -2.16 17.12
N GLU A 128 -6.76 -3.06 17.37
CA GLU A 128 -7.77 -2.91 18.42
C GLU A 128 -7.14 -2.71 19.80
N HIS A 129 -6.14 -3.53 20.14
CA HIS A 129 -5.43 -3.37 21.40
C HIS A 129 -4.66 -2.05 21.45
N PHE A 130 -4.07 -1.60 20.34
CA PHE A 130 -3.33 -0.35 20.30
C PHE A 130 -4.25 0.88 20.35
N HIS A 131 -5.47 0.81 19.82
CA HIS A 131 -6.50 1.84 20.03
C HIS A 131 -6.73 2.09 21.52
N LEU A 132 -6.90 1.03 22.32
CA LEU A 132 -7.12 1.17 23.77
C LEU A 132 -5.97 1.89 24.48
N ILE A 133 -4.73 1.68 24.02
CA ILE A 133 -3.55 2.35 24.55
C ILE A 133 -3.57 3.83 24.16
N VAL A 134 -3.85 4.15 22.89
CA VAL A 134 -3.89 5.54 22.40
C VAL A 134 -5.05 6.31 23.02
N ASP A 135 -6.21 5.69 23.23
CA ASP A 135 -7.35 6.31 23.90
C ASP A 135 -7.03 6.63 25.37
N LYS A 136 -6.28 5.74 26.04
CA LYS A 136 -5.84 5.93 27.43
C LYS A 136 -4.70 6.93 27.55
N PHE A 137 -3.80 6.96 26.56
CA PHE A 137 -2.58 7.75 26.54
C PHE A 137 -2.46 8.47 25.19
N PRO A 138 -3.21 9.57 25.00
CA PRO A 138 -3.22 10.27 23.73
C PRO A 138 -1.83 10.87 23.42
N PRO A 139 -1.45 10.97 22.12
CA PRO A 139 -0.19 11.59 21.71
C PRO A 139 -0.12 13.05 22.17
N GLN A 140 1.00 13.43 22.78
CA GLN A 140 1.22 14.76 23.36
C GLN A 140 1.63 15.76 22.28
#